data_AF-A0A1V4MXF5-F1
#
_entry.id   AF-A0A1V4MXF5-F1
#
_cell.length_a   1.000
_cell.length_b   1.000
_cell.length_c   1.000
_cell.angle_alpha   90.00
_cell.angle_beta   90.00
_cell.angle_gamma   90.00
#
_symmetry.space_group_name_H-M   'P 1'
#
loop_
_entity.id
_entity.type
_entity.pdbx_description
1 polymer ?
#
loop_
_entity_poly.entity_id
_entity_poly.type
_entity_poly.pdbx_seq_one_letter_code
_entity_poly.pdbx_strand_id
1 'polypeptide(L)'
;MPEFSPDESALFSGTGPFWYRCYHYGTEGRYTMASVEEVEALLEFYGVDRMVVGHAEVNGITPLHNGRIIAIDATVEELGGQQALLIEGGRLYSVDHDGALRNLP
;
A
#
# COMPACT_ATOMS: atom_id res chain seq x y z
N MET A 1 -7.15 15.28 -26.81
CA MET A 1 -6.69 14.20 -25.91
C MET A 1 -7.24 12.90 -26.48
N PRO A 2 -6.50 11.78 -26.44
CA PRO A 2 -7.08 10.49 -26.82
C PRO A 2 -8.30 10.20 -25.93
N GLU A 3 -9.35 9.65 -26.53
CA GLU A 3 -10.58 9.28 -25.83
C GLU A 3 -10.36 7.89 -25.24
N PHE A 4 -10.39 7.79 -23.91
CA PHE A 4 -10.26 6.52 -23.21
C PHE A 4 -11.59 5.76 -23.28
N SER A 5 -11.52 4.44 -23.45
CA SER A 5 -12.64 3.54 -23.21
C SER A 5 -13.12 3.64 -21.75
N PRO A 6 -14.35 3.16 -21.44
CA PRO A 6 -14.84 3.11 -20.07
C PRO A 6 -13.89 2.37 -19.12
N ASP A 7 -13.30 1.26 -19.57
CA ASP A 7 -12.39 0.44 -18.76
C ASP A 7 -11.07 1.17 -18.48
N GLU A 8 -10.49 1.81 -19.49
CA GLU A 8 -9.29 2.64 -19.32
C GLU A 8 -9.58 3.82 -18.38
N SER A 9 -10.75 4.45 -18.52
CA SER A 9 -11.18 5.54 -17.64
C SER A 9 -11.32 5.07 -16.20
N ALA A 10 -11.84 3.87 -15.96
CA ALA A 10 -11.95 3.29 -14.62
C ALA A 10 -10.57 3.00 -14.01
N LEU A 11 -9.66 2.41 -14.78
CA LEU A 11 -8.29 2.08 -14.34
C LEU A 11 -7.50 3.31 -13.90
N PHE A 12 -7.61 4.41 -14.64
CA PHE A 12 -6.89 5.66 -14.37
C PHE A 12 -7.68 6.68 -13.53
N SER A 13 -8.90 6.34 -13.11
CA SER A 13 -9.67 7.17 -12.18
C SER A 13 -8.99 7.25 -10.81
N GLY A 14 -9.35 8.25 -9.99
CA GLY A 14 -8.81 8.38 -8.63
C GLY A 14 -9.15 7.24 -7.68
N THR A 15 -10.16 6.43 -8.02
CA THR A 15 -10.52 5.18 -7.31
C THR A 15 -10.01 3.93 -8.03
N GLY A 16 -9.34 4.10 -9.16
CA GLY A 16 -8.72 3.03 -9.93
C GLY A 16 -7.42 2.54 -9.28
N PRO A 17 -6.99 1.31 -9.58
CA PRO A 17 -5.87 0.66 -8.88
C PRO A 17 -4.53 1.41 -9.00
N PHE A 18 -4.34 2.24 -10.03
CA PHE A 18 -3.11 3.02 -10.21
C PHE A 18 -3.05 4.31 -9.40
N TRP A 19 -4.19 4.78 -8.88
CA TRP A 19 -4.30 6.05 -8.14
C TRP A 19 -4.97 5.92 -6.78
N TYR A 20 -5.45 4.72 -6.42
CA TYR A 20 -6.14 4.49 -5.17
C TYR A 20 -5.21 4.68 -3.97
N ARG A 21 -5.46 5.74 -3.19
CA ARG A 21 -4.68 6.11 -1.99
C ARG A 21 -5.41 5.82 -0.69
N CYS A 22 -6.67 5.40 -0.77
CA CYS A 22 -7.56 5.37 0.39
C CYS A 22 -7.21 4.28 1.42
N TYR A 23 -6.26 3.37 1.15
CA TYR A 23 -5.67 2.54 2.19
C TYR A 23 -4.86 3.35 3.22
N HIS A 24 -4.28 4.48 2.81
CA HIS A 24 -3.41 5.31 3.64
C HIS A 24 -4.19 6.42 4.36
N TYR A 25 -5.09 7.08 3.64
CA TYR A 25 -5.85 8.23 4.15
C TYR A 25 -7.10 8.53 3.31
N GLY A 26 -8.07 9.20 3.93
CA GLY A 26 -9.18 9.83 3.22
C GLY A 26 -8.83 11.26 2.80
N THR A 27 -9.61 11.82 1.88
CA THR A 27 -9.59 13.25 1.53
C THR A 27 -10.97 13.82 1.84
N GLU A 28 -11.02 14.80 2.76
CA GLU A 28 -12.28 15.40 3.20
C GLU A 28 -13.12 15.88 2.01
N GLY A 29 -14.41 15.52 2.01
CA GLY A 29 -15.35 15.88 0.95
C GLY A 29 -15.15 15.16 -0.38
N ARG A 30 -14.18 14.22 -0.49
CA ARG A 30 -13.91 13.50 -1.74
C ARG A 30 -13.80 11.99 -1.58
N TYR A 31 -12.98 11.51 -0.65
CA TYR A 31 -12.71 10.08 -0.47
C TYR A 31 -12.65 9.71 1.01
N THR A 32 -13.26 8.59 1.37
CA THR A 32 -13.14 8.00 2.71
C THR A 32 -11.96 7.04 2.72
N MET A 33 -11.22 7.01 3.83
CA MET A 33 -10.20 5.98 4.05
C MET A 33 -10.89 4.61 4.08
N ALA A 34 -10.31 3.61 3.45
CA ALA A 34 -10.83 2.25 3.47
C ALA A 34 -11.00 1.76 4.91
N SER A 35 -12.10 1.08 5.21
CA SER A 35 -12.27 0.43 6.51
C SER A 35 -11.50 -0.90 6.58
N VAL A 36 -11.30 -1.42 7.78
CA VAL A 36 -10.68 -2.74 7.97
C VAL A 36 -11.55 -3.82 7.32
N GLU A 37 -12.87 -3.72 7.44
CA GLU A 37 -13.83 -4.66 6.88
C GLU A 37 -13.81 -4.65 5.35
N GLU A 38 -13.69 -3.48 4.72
CA GLU A 38 -13.55 -3.36 3.26
C GLU A 38 -12.25 -4.00 2.77
N VAL A 39 -11.15 -3.78 3.49
CA VAL A 39 -9.86 -4.40 3.20
C VAL A 39 -9.95 -5.92 3.36
N GLU A 40 -10.56 -6.42 4.43
CA GLU A 40 -10.72 -7.86 4.66
C GLU A 40 -11.56 -8.53 3.58
N ALA A 41 -12.67 -7.92 3.16
CA ALA A 41 -13.49 -8.43 2.07
C ALA A 41 -12.74 -8.48 0.73
N LEU A 42 -11.90 -7.48 0.46
CA LEU A 42 -11.06 -7.44 -0.74
C LEU A 42 -10.02 -8.56 -0.74
N LEU A 43 -9.36 -8.76 0.40
CA LEU A 43 -8.36 -9.82 0.57
C LEU A 43 -8.98 -11.21 0.45
N GLU A 44 -10.18 -11.41 1.01
CA GLU A 44 -10.97 -12.63 0.86
C GLU A 44 -11.33 -12.88 -0.61
N PHE A 45 -11.78 -11.85 -1.34
CA PHE A 45 -12.10 -11.96 -2.75
C PHE A 45 -10.92 -12.46 -3.59
N TYR A 46 -9.70 -11.97 -3.31
CA TYR A 46 -8.49 -12.41 -3.99
C TYR A 46 -7.85 -13.67 -3.40
N GLY A 47 -8.32 -14.15 -2.25
CA GLY A 47 -7.76 -15.32 -1.56
C GLY A 47 -6.32 -15.10 -1.08
N VAL A 48 -5.98 -13.89 -0.63
CA VAL A 48 -4.64 -13.52 -0.16
C VAL A 48 -4.69 -13.01 1.28
N ASP A 49 -3.62 -13.23 2.04
CA ASP A 49 -3.57 -12.76 3.43
C ASP A 49 -3.35 -11.25 3.53
N ARG A 50 -2.59 -10.68 2.57
CA ARG A 50 -2.10 -9.30 2.59
C ARG A 50 -1.92 -8.74 1.18
N MET A 51 -1.94 -7.41 1.06
CA MET A 51 -1.56 -6.68 -0.15
C MET A 51 -0.37 -5.76 0.10
N VAL A 52 0.51 -5.63 -0.89
CA VAL A 52 1.65 -4.70 -0.88
C VAL A 52 1.31 -3.54 -1.82
N VAL A 53 1.45 -2.30 -1.34
CA VAL A 53 1.04 -1.10 -2.08
C VAL A 53 2.11 -0.01 -2.01
N GLY A 54 2.27 0.74 -3.10
CA GLY A 54 3.10 1.95 -3.15
C GLY A 54 2.27 3.21 -3.41
N HIS A 55 2.82 4.16 -4.16
CA HIS A 55 2.18 5.38 -4.68
C HIS A 55 1.91 6.48 -3.64
N ALA A 56 1.60 6.11 -2.40
CA ALA A 56 1.47 7.03 -1.28
C ALA A 56 2.68 6.90 -0.36
N GLU A 57 3.42 8.00 -0.25
CA GLU A 57 4.63 8.11 0.55
C GLU A 57 4.37 7.84 2.03
N VAL A 58 5.28 7.11 2.66
CA VAL A 58 5.33 6.81 4.10
C VAL A 58 6.76 6.97 4.62
N ASN A 59 6.92 7.30 5.89
CA ASN A 59 8.23 7.54 6.53
C ASN A 59 9.06 6.26 6.75
N GLY A 60 8.65 5.14 6.15
CA GLY A 60 9.18 3.80 6.36
C GLY A 60 8.15 2.74 5.97
N ILE A 61 8.58 1.51 5.68
CA ILE A 61 7.66 0.41 5.37
C ILE A 61 6.66 0.25 6.52
N THR A 62 5.39 0.47 6.21
CA THR A 62 4.35 0.65 7.22
C THR A 62 3.22 -0.37 7.04
N PRO A 63 2.95 -1.22 8.04
CA PRO A 63 1.75 -2.03 8.07
C PRO A 63 0.53 -1.14 8.39
N LEU A 64 -0.51 -1.24 7.56
CA LEU A 64 -1.80 -0.57 7.70
C LEU A 64 -2.89 -1.62 7.89
N HIS A 65 -4.06 -1.20 8.38
CA HIS A 65 -5.24 -2.07 8.53
C HIS A 65 -4.91 -3.39 9.24
N ASN A 66 -4.33 -3.31 10.45
CA ASN A 66 -3.88 -4.49 11.22
C ASN A 66 -2.85 -5.38 10.48
N GLY A 67 -1.99 -4.78 9.67
CA GLY A 67 -0.94 -5.48 8.91
C GLY A 67 -1.43 -6.18 7.65
N ARG A 68 -2.69 -5.94 7.27
CA ARG A 68 -3.32 -6.51 6.07
C ARG A 68 -2.90 -5.79 4.78
N ILE A 69 -2.51 -4.52 4.89
CA ILE A 69 -1.90 -3.74 3.81
C ILE A 69 -0.48 -3.36 4.21
N ILE A 70 0.51 -3.54 3.33
CA ILE A 70 1.90 -3.17 3.56
C ILE A 70 2.27 -2.04 2.61
N ALA A 71 2.40 -0.83 3.15
CA ALA A 71 2.83 0.35 2.40
C ALA A 71 4.36 0.34 2.27
N ILE A 72 4.85 0.39 1.04
CA ILE A 72 6.29 0.25 0.73
C ILE A 72 6.91 1.47 0.04
N ASP A 73 6.13 2.53 -0.23
CA ASP A 73 6.65 3.76 -0.85
C ASP A 73 7.35 4.63 0.22
N ALA A 74 8.50 4.13 0.67
CA ALA A 74 9.24 4.68 1.78
C ALA A 74 10.11 5.86 1.31
N THR A 75 9.93 7.03 1.93
CA THR A 75 10.67 8.26 1.60
C THR A 75 12.15 8.13 2.00
N VAL A 76 13.05 8.16 1.01
CA VAL A 76 14.50 7.98 1.24
C VAL A 76 15.10 9.10 2.09
N GLU A 77 14.60 10.34 1.93
CA GLU A 77 15.09 11.51 2.67
C GLU A 77 14.82 11.42 4.17
N GLU A 78 13.66 10.89 4.58
CA GLU A 78 13.29 10.80 6.00
C GLU A 78 13.97 9.62 6.71
N LEU A 79 14.33 8.58 5.95
CA LEU A 79 14.97 7.37 6.48
C LEU A 79 16.49 7.43 6.52
N GLY A 80 17.11 8.38 5.81
CA GLY A 80 18.56 8.42 5.60
C GLY A 80 19.09 7.27 4.73
N GLY A 81 18.20 6.54 4.03
CA GLY A 81 18.51 5.42 3.16
C GLY A 81 17.26 4.68 2.67
N GLN A 82 17.43 3.79 1.68
CA GLN A 82 16.32 2.99 1.15
C GLN A 82 15.90 1.88 2.12
N GLN A 83 14.64 1.48 2.06
CA GLN A 83 14.12 0.27 2.71
C GLN A 83 13.59 -0.72 1.68
N ALA A 84 13.68 -2.01 1.99
CA ALA A 84 13.08 -3.09 1.22
C ALA A 84 12.18 -3.96 2.10
N LEU A 85 11.10 -4.49 1.51
CA LEU A 85 10.26 -5.50 2.15
C LEU A 85 10.83 -6.89 1.83
N LEU A 86 11.21 -7.64 2.86
CA LEU A 86 11.57 -9.04 2.75
C LEU A 86 10.42 -9.90 3.28
N ILE A 87 10.00 -10.90 2.50
CA ILE A 87 9.01 -11.90 2.89
C ILE A 87 9.69 -13.27 2.85
N GLU A 88 9.87 -13.88 4.01
CA GLU A 88 10.55 -15.17 4.13
C GLU A 88 9.84 -16.04 5.17
N GLY A 89 9.51 -17.28 4.79
CA GLY A 89 8.83 -18.23 5.69
C GLY A 89 7.50 -17.72 6.25
N GLY A 90 6.77 -16.91 5.48
CA GLY A 90 5.51 -16.28 5.92
C GLY A 90 5.68 -15.11 6.89
N ARG A 91 6.92 -14.67 7.15
CA ARG A 91 7.23 -13.51 7.98
C ARG A 91 7.64 -12.32 7.12
N LEU A 92 7.31 -11.13 7.60
CA LEU A 92 7.61 -9.88 6.93
C LEU A 92 8.69 -9.14 7.70
N TYR A 93 9.61 -8.54 6.96
CA TYR A 93 10.69 -7.74 7.51
C TYR A 93 10.86 -6.46 6.70
N SER A 94 11.12 -5.34 7.37
CA SER A 94 11.78 -4.22 6.71
C SER A 94 13.29 -4.41 6.79
N VAL A 95 13.95 -4.17 5.66
CA VAL A 95 15.40 -4.22 5.52
C VAL A 95 15.89 -2.80 5.24
N ASP A 96 16.75 -2.26 6.09
CA ASP A 96 17.39 -0.96 5.84
C ASP A 96 18.54 -1.06 4.83
N HIS A 97 19.01 0.08 4.34
CA HIS A 97 20.13 0.21 3.42
C HIS A 97 21.45 -0.43 3.90
N ASP A 98 21.63 -0.63 5.21
CA ASP A 98 22.79 -1.28 5.82
C ASP A 98 22.59 -2.80 6.04
N GLY A 99 21.43 -3.34 5.66
CA GLY A 99 21.05 -4.75 5.84
C GLY A 99 20.40 -5.06 7.19
N ALA A 100 20.14 -4.06 8.05
CA ALA A 100 19.45 -4.29 9.32
C ALA A 100 18.01 -4.75 9.08
N LEU A 101 17.62 -5.85 9.75
CA LEU A 101 16.29 -6.45 9.66
C LEU A 101 15.42 -6.06 10.85
N ARG A 102 14.18 -5.64 10.59
CA ARG A 102 13.15 -5.44 11.62
C ARG A 102 11.91 -6.24 11.27
N ASN A 103 11.38 -7.01 12.23
CA ASN A 103 10.13 -7.73 12.04
C ASN A 103 8.97 -6.75 11.86
N LEU A 104 8.10 -7.05 10.91
CA LEU A 104 6.81 -6.42 10.75
C LEU A 104 5.71 -7.37 11.30
N PRO A 105 4.62 -6.82 11.88
CA PRO A 105 3.47 -7.62 12.31
C PRO A 105 2.84 -8.35 11.13
#